data_AF-A0A4R2CP95-F1
#
_entry.id   AF-A0A4R2CP95-F1
#
_cell.length_a   1.000
_cell.length_b   1.000
_cell.length_c   1.000
_cell.angle_alpha   90.00
_cell.angle_beta   90.00
_cell.angle_gamma   90.00
#
_symmetry.space_group_name_H-M   'P 1'
#
loop_
_entity.id
_entity.type
_entity.pdbx_description
1 polymer ?
#
loop_
_entity_poly.entity_id
_entity_poly.type
_entity_poly.pdbx_seq_one_letter_code
_entity_poly.pdbx_strand_id
1 'polypeptide(L)'
;MWLWVALDIPMYLEGYKACGEPTDLDEMLYPGAGTCFFNAGLRCREKEFMSIPEKVASETLPGYLASKIPDYVSDVRREVDRGNPEWLTATALLRDVFLYGAFRSAVLAGDEEMVVLCYAIVEDLLASPDELLRPAAIDGIVSAVLSTDSWARSAQQHGGPRLLSELDESTGGPWWRTQKDGFGDDYPPPAARQLHLAAYLYQDGIFLHARQEVPDGTYSTTLPFAKVASIDTPSLGGTVAGMLLELKETPPPAARHLVDEFLEFVGVADWLTFYTASVSVDISATVATFEAQVWPRVKDLGGSVARRPGAPLKIQDWRDSDALGLALRTAFSTSTVTG
;
A
#
# COMPACT_ATOMS: atom_id res chain seq x y z
N MET A 1 -8.11 -55.70 11.67
CA MET A 1 -9.33 -54.88 11.69
C MET A 1 -8.93 -53.46 12.07
N TRP A 2 -8.81 -52.56 11.09
CA TRP A 2 -9.25 -51.16 11.10
C TRP A 2 -9.30 -50.73 9.63
N LEU A 3 -10.38 -50.04 9.31
CA LEU A 3 -10.98 -49.85 7.99
C LEU A 3 -10.34 -48.68 7.25
N TRP A 4 -10.25 -48.80 5.93
CA TRP A 4 -9.97 -47.69 5.02
C TRP A 4 -11.15 -46.71 4.97
N VAL A 5 -10.85 -45.42 4.95
CA VAL A 5 -11.72 -44.40 4.33
C VAL A 5 -10.85 -43.65 3.33
N ALA A 6 -11.27 -43.75 2.06
CA ALA A 6 -10.70 -43.05 0.93
C ALA A 6 -11.08 -41.56 0.99
N LEU A 7 -10.10 -40.69 0.78
CA LEU A 7 -10.32 -39.29 0.42
C LEU A 7 -9.95 -39.15 -1.06
N ASP A 8 -10.96 -38.83 -1.87
CA ASP A 8 -10.82 -38.40 -3.26
C ASP A 8 -9.98 -37.12 -3.32
N ILE A 9 -8.83 -37.18 -3.99
CA ILE A 9 -8.00 -36.02 -4.36
C ILE A 9 -8.02 -35.91 -5.89
N PRO A 10 -8.96 -35.15 -6.49
CA PRO A 10 -8.87 -34.79 -7.90
C PRO A 10 -8.30 -33.38 -8.02
N MET A 11 -7.02 -33.19 -7.71
CA MET A 11 -6.36 -31.88 -7.93
C MET A 11 -4.83 -31.92 -8.08
N TYR A 12 -4.25 -33.10 -8.35
CA TYR A 12 -2.80 -33.25 -8.53
C TYR A 12 -2.38 -33.85 -9.88
N LEU A 13 -3.30 -33.99 -10.84
CA LEU A 13 -3.01 -34.62 -12.14
C LEU A 13 -2.97 -33.66 -13.34
N GLU A 14 -3.32 -32.38 -13.18
CA GLU A 14 -3.21 -31.42 -14.30
C GLU A 14 -1.80 -30.83 -14.46
N GLY A 15 -0.99 -30.81 -13.38
CA GLY A 15 0.42 -30.39 -13.45
C GLY A 15 1.37 -31.42 -14.09
N TYR A 16 0.92 -32.67 -14.26
CA TYR A 16 1.76 -33.74 -14.81
C TYR A 16 1.82 -33.78 -16.34
N LYS A 17 0.99 -33.01 -17.05
CA LYS A 17 1.00 -32.97 -18.52
C LYS A 17 1.95 -31.93 -19.13
N ALA A 18 2.48 -31.00 -18.33
CA ALA A 18 3.34 -29.92 -18.83
C ALA A 18 4.85 -30.23 -18.78
N CYS A 19 5.26 -31.27 -18.08
CA CYS A 19 6.65 -31.72 -18.01
C CYS A 19 6.69 -33.14 -18.56
N GLY A 20 7.33 -33.34 -19.72
CA GLY A 20 7.35 -34.59 -20.46
C GLY A 20 7.61 -35.83 -19.61
N GLU A 21 7.00 -36.95 -20.00
CA GLU A 21 7.11 -38.23 -19.28
C GLU A 21 8.58 -38.63 -19.09
N PRO A 22 9.00 -39.08 -17.89
CA PRO A 22 10.33 -39.59 -17.67
C PRO A 22 10.50 -40.92 -18.43
N THR A 23 11.49 -40.99 -19.31
CA THR A 23 11.74 -42.15 -20.18
C THR A 23 12.53 -43.27 -19.54
N ASP A 24 12.97 -43.15 -18.28
CA ASP A 24 13.76 -44.20 -17.62
C ASP A 24 13.25 -44.52 -16.21
N LEU A 25 12.93 -45.80 -16.01
CA LEU A 25 12.43 -46.38 -14.76
C LEU A 25 13.50 -46.50 -13.67
N ASP A 26 14.77 -46.22 -13.98
CA ASP A 26 15.90 -46.37 -13.05
C ASP A 26 16.08 -45.17 -12.09
N GLU A 27 15.44 -44.02 -12.33
CA GLU A 27 15.56 -42.84 -11.44
C GLU A 27 14.57 -42.82 -10.25
N MET A 28 13.62 -43.76 -10.18
CA MET A 28 12.61 -43.79 -9.11
C MET A 28 13.06 -44.44 -7.79
N LEU A 29 14.26 -45.02 -7.71
CA LEU A 29 14.68 -45.86 -6.58
C LEU A 29 15.87 -45.33 -5.75
N TYR A 30 16.09 -44.01 -5.68
CA TYR A 30 17.05 -43.43 -4.74
C TYR A 30 16.41 -42.40 -3.78
N PRO A 31 16.75 -42.40 -2.47
CA PRO A 31 16.21 -41.44 -1.48
C PRO A 31 16.71 -39.99 -1.67
N GLY A 32 17.29 -39.66 -2.82
CA GLY A 32 17.79 -38.32 -3.19
C GLY A 32 16.85 -37.54 -4.10
N ALA A 33 15.70 -38.09 -4.51
CA ALA A 33 14.78 -37.42 -5.41
C ALA A 33 14.16 -36.14 -4.80
N GLY A 34 14.03 -36.03 -3.47
CA GLY A 34 13.41 -34.85 -2.83
C GLY A 34 14.09 -33.50 -3.14
N THR A 35 15.42 -33.48 -3.35
CA THR A 35 16.19 -32.24 -3.58
C THR A 35 16.31 -31.83 -5.05
N CYS A 36 16.15 -32.76 -5.99
CA CYS A 36 16.14 -32.43 -7.42
C CYS A 36 14.78 -31.87 -7.86
N PHE A 37 13.67 -32.37 -7.31
CA PHE A 37 12.33 -31.88 -7.66
C PHE A 37 12.01 -30.52 -7.02
N PHE A 38 12.52 -30.22 -5.83
CA PHE A 38 12.42 -28.87 -5.25
C PHE A 38 13.20 -27.84 -6.08
N ASN A 39 14.41 -28.18 -6.55
CA ASN A 39 15.20 -27.31 -7.41
C ASN A 39 14.63 -27.17 -8.82
N ALA A 40 13.98 -28.19 -9.38
CA ALA A 40 13.31 -28.12 -10.68
C ALA A 40 12.04 -27.24 -10.61
N GLY A 41 11.24 -27.36 -9.54
CA GLY A 41 10.09 -26.47 -9.29
C GLY A 41 10.51 -25.02 -9.06
N LEU A 42 11.60 -24.77 -8.33
CA LEU A 42 12.20 -23.45 -8.16
C LEU A 42 12.73 -22.87 -9.49
N ARG A 43 13.38 -23.68 -10.33
CA ARG A 43 13.89 -23.25 -11.64
C ARG A 43 12.79 -23.02 -12.69
N CYS A 44 11.71 -23.80 -12.66
CA CYS A 44 10.55 -23.57 -13.52
C CYS A 44 9.82 -22.28 -13.13
N ARG A 45 9.67 -21.99 -11.82
CA ARG A 45 9.15 -20.70 -11.37
C ARG A 45 10.11 -19.55 -11.65
N GLU A 46 11.42 -19.72 -11.52
CA GLU A 46 12.39 -18.69 -11.93
C GLU A 46 12.28 -18.34 -13.42
N LYS A 47 12.01 -19.34 -14.28
CA LYS A 47 11.81 -19.07 -15.72
C LYS A 47 10.51 -18.32 -16.01
N GLU A 48 9.43 -18.58 -15.27
CA GLU A 48 8.19 -17.80 -15.38
C GLU A 48 8.35 -16.36 -14.86
N PHE A 49 9.23 -16.13 -13.88
CA PHE A 49 9.54 -14.79 -13.37
C PHE A 49 10.48 -13.96 -14.25
N MET A 50 11.15 -14.56 -15.25
CA MET A 50 12.19 -13.89 -16.06
C MET A 50 11.83 -13.62 -17.53
N SER A 51 10.59 -13.87 -17.97
CA SER A 51 10.13 -13.34 -19.25
C SER A 51 9.78 -11.86 -19.07
N ILE A 52 10.54 -10.96 -19.70
CA ILE A 52 10.25 -9.53 -19.70
C ILE A 52 8.92 -9.33 -20.45
N PRO A 53 7.83 -8.91 -19.77
CA PRO A 53 6.56 -8.64 -20.42
C PRO A 53 6.72 -7.45 -21.38
N GLU A 54 6.11 -7.53 -22.56
CA GLU A 54 6.12 -6.43 -23.54
C GLU A 54 5.38 -5.18 -23.03
N LYS A 55 4.52 -5.35 -22.00
CA LYS A 55 3.86 -4.28 -21.23
C LYS A 55 3.73 -4.69 -19.77
N VAL A 56 4.03 -3.77 -18.86
CA VAL A 56 3.88 -3.97 -17.42
C VAL A 56 2.41 -3.83 -17.01
N ALA A 57 1.90 -4.80 -16.26
CA ALA A 57 0.56 -4.87 -15.66
C ALA A 57 0.65 -5.51 -14.27
N SER A 58 -0.40 -5.40 -13.45
CA SER A 58 -0.47 -5.88 -12.06
C SER A 58 -0.06 -7.35 -11.94
N GLU A 59 -0.58 -8.21 -12.82
CA GLU A 59 -0.26 -9.64 -12.89
C GLU A 59 1.22 -9.92 -13.19
N THR A 60 1.86 -9.07 -13.99
CA THR A 60 3.25 -9.24 -14.45
C THR A 60 4.27 -8.45 -13.63
N LEU A 61 3.81 -7.55 -12.76
CA LEU A 61 4.64 -6.67 -11.95
C LEU A 61 5.67 -7.43 -11.10
N PRO A 62 5.34 -8.57 -10.45
CA PRO A 62 6.33 -9.31 -9.68
C PRO A 62 7.52 -9.77 -10.54
N GLY A 63 7.25 -10.37 -11.70
CA GLY A 63 8.28 -10.82 -12.64
C GLY A 63 9.09 -9.65 -13.20
N TYR A 64 8.41 -8.57 -13.57
CA TYR A 64 9.06 -7.36 -14.06
C TYR A 64 10.02 -6.76 -13.02
N LEU A 65 9.59 -6.55 -11.77
CA LEU A 65 10.45 -6.02 -10.71
C LEU A 65 11.59 -6.98 -10.38
N ALA A 66 11.31 -8.28 -10.25
CA ALA A 66 12.34 -9.30 -10.03
C ALA A 66 13.44 -9.28 -11.11
N SER A 67 13.07 -9.00 -12.36
CA SER A 67 14.02 -8.88 -13.47
C SER A 67 14.79 -7.55 -13.46
N LYS A 68 14.18 -6.44 -13.05
CA LYS A 68 14.78 -5.10 -13.12
C LYS A 68 15.64 -4.78 -11.89
N ILE A 69 15.21 -5.19 -10.71
CA ILE A 69 15.89 -4.94 -9.43
C ILE A 69 16.21 -6.28 -8.75
N PRO A 70 17.16 -7.07 -9.30
CA PRO A 70 17.40 -8.46 -8.88
C PRO A 70 17.78 -8.61 -7.40
N ASP A 71 18.40 -7.59 -6.81
CA ASP A 71 18.76 -7.57 -5.39
C ASP A 71 17.53 -7.62 -4.46
N TYR A 72 16.36 -7.22 -4.95
CA TYR A 72 15.09 -7.17 -4.22
C TYR A 72 14.16 -8.36 -4.51
N VAL A 73 14.61 -9.39 -5.24
CA VAL A 73 13.79 -10.58 -5.59
C VAL A 73 13.21 -11.27 -4.36
N SER A 74 13.97 -11.32 -3.25
CA SER A 74 13.48 -11.93 -2.01
C SER A 74 12.32 -11.15 -1.40
N ASP A 75 12.33 -9.82 -1.49
CA ASP A 75 11.24 -8.96 -1.02
C ASP A 75 10.01 -9.08 -1.95
N VAL A 76 10.22 -9.16 -3.27
CA VAL A 76 9.15 -9.45 -4.23
C VAL A 76 8.45 -10.75 -3.90
N ARG A 77 9.21 -11.84 -3.70
CA ARG A 77 8.66 -13.16 -3.36
C ARG A 77 7.89 -13.11 -2.04
N ARG A 78 8.42 -12.42 -1.03
CA ARG A 78 7.74 -12.26 0.27
C ARG A 78 6.36 -11.64 0.12
N GLU A 79 6.20 -10.61 -0.72
CA GLU A 79 4.90 -9.96 -0.91
C GLU A 79 3.91 -10.84 -1.70
N VAL A 80 4.39 -11.60 -2.70
CA VAL A 80 3.57 -12.55 -3.46
C VAL A 80 3.10 -13.72 -2.60
N ASP A 81 3.98 -14.28 -1.78
CA ASP A 81 3.71 -15.47 -0.96
C ASP A 81 2.69 -15.20 0.18
N ARG A 82 2.33 -13.94 0.43
CA ARG A 82 1.25 -13.57 1.37
C ARG A 82 -0.13 -14.01 0.89
N GLY A 83 -0.30 -14.37 -0.39
CA GLY A 83 -1.59 -14.82 -0.94
C GLY A 83 -2.64 -13.71 -1.02
N ASN A 84 -2.21 -12.45 -1.06
CA ASN A 84 -3.08 -11.30 -1.19
C ASN A 84 -3.72 -11.23 -2.60
N PRO A 85 -4.90 -10.60 -2.75
CA PRO A 85 -5.46 -10.27 -4.05
C PRO A 85 -4.47 -9.48 -4.91
N GLU A 86 -4.56 -9.63 -6.23
CA GLU A 86 -3.60 -9.09 -7.21
C GLU A 86 -3.33 -7.57 -7.05
N TRP A 87 -4.39 -6.76 -6.93
CA TRP A 87 -4.27 -5.32 -6.77
C TRP A 87 -3.53 -4.92 -5.48
N LEU A 88 -3.73 -5.69 -4.39
CA LEU A 88 -3.09 -5.45 -3.10
C LEU A 88 -1.62 -5.85 -3.16
N THR A 89 -1.33 -6.97 -3.83
CA THR A 89 0.04 -7.40 -4.13
C THR A 89 0.77 -6.36 -4.98
N ALA A 90 0.15 -5.84 -6.04
CA ALA A 90 0.74 -4.81 -6.89
C ALA A 90 1.03 -3.52 -6.10
N THR A 91 0.08 -3.08 -5.27
CA THR A 91 0.25 -1.92 -4.40
C THR A 91 1.40 -2.12 -3.40
N ALA A 92 1.47 -3.29 -2.75
CA ALA A 92 2.55 -3.63 -1.82
C ALA A 92 3.92 -3.66 -2.52
N LEU A 93 4.00 -4.24 -3.71
CA LEU A 93 5.24 -4.29 -4.50
C LEU A 93 5.73 -2.90 -4.91
N LEU A 94 4.85 -2.04 -5.43
CA LEU A 94 5.20 -0.67 -5.80
C LEU A 94 5.71 0.13 -4.61
N ARG A 95 5.07 -0.05 -3.46
CA ARG A 95 5.34 0.73 -2.26
C ARG A 95 6.55 0.19 -1.50
N ASP A 96 6.49 -1.06 -1.05
CA ASP A 96 7.43 -1.62 -0.08
C ASP A 96 8.74 -2.03 -0.75
N VAL A 97 8.64 -2.60 -1.95
CA VAL A 97 9.81 -3.13 -2.67
C VAL A 97 10.43 -2.05 -3.56
N PHE A 98 9.62 -1.46 -4.45
CA PHE A 98 10.15 -0.50 -5.41
C PHE A 98 10.42 0.87 -4.78
N LEU A 99 9.41 1.55 -4.23
CA LEU A 99 9.56 2.93 -3.77
C LEU A 99 10.42 3.03 -2.50
N TYR A 100 10.07 2.32 -1.43
CA TYR A 100 10.77 2.41 -0.14
C TYR A 100 12.01 1.53 -0.05
N GLY A 101 12.02 0.40 -0.77
CA GLY A 101 13.17 -0.48 -0.89
C GLY A 101 14.21 0.09 -1.85
N ALA A 102 14.03 -0.13 -3.15
CA ALA A 102 15.02 0.19 -4.17
C ALA A 102 15.22 1.70 -4.37
N PHE A 103 14.16 2.42 -4.67
CA PHE A 103 14.25 3.80 -5.15
C PHE A 103 14.70 4.77 -4.05
N ARG A 104 14.10 4.70 -2.87
CA ARG A 104 14.53 5.52 -1.71
C ARG A 104 15.97 5.25 -1.33
N SER A 105 16.38 3.98 -1.28
CA SER A 105 17.75 3.62 -0.94
C SER A 105 18.74 4.21 -1.95
N ALA A 106 18.41 4.14 -3.24
CA ALA A 106 19.22 4.70 -4.31
C ALA A 106 19.37 6.23 -4.20
N VAL A 107 18.26 6.95 -3.99
CA VAL A 107 18.27 8.42 -3.81
C VAL A 107 19.10 8.81 -2.59
N LEU A 108 18.91 8.15 -1.45
CA LEU A 108 19.65 8.46 -0.21
C LEU A 108 21.13 8.08 -0.30
N ALA A 109 21.47 7.00 -1.00
CA ALA A 109 22.85 6.58 -1.21
C ALA A 109 23.57 7.39 -2.30
N GLY A 110 22.83 8.14 -3.12
CA GLY A 110 23.37 8.78 -4.32
C GLY A 110 23.80 7.77 -5.40
N ASP A 111 23.14 6.61 -5.46
CA ASP A 111 23.38 5.59 -6.48
C ASP A 111 22.71 5.99 -7.79
N GLU A 112 23.44 6.77 -8.58
CA GLU A 112 22.97 7.36 -9.83
C GLU A 112 22.45 6.32 -10.84
N GLU A 113 23.12 5.16 -10.95
CA GLU A 113 22.73 4.12 -11.90
C GLU A 113 21.37 3.51 -11.52
N MET A 114 21.20 3.19 -10.23
CA MET A 114 19.93 2.69 -9.71
C MET A 114 18.83 3.76 -9.76
N VAL A 115 19.14 5.03 -9.49
CA VAL A 115 18.18 6.14 -9.62
C VAL A 115 17.66 6.24 -11.04
N VAL A 116 18.53 6.25 -12.06
CA VAL A 116 18.14 6.30 -13.47
C VAL A 116 17.28 5.09 -13.85
N LEU A 117 17.68 3.89 -13.40
CA LEU A 117 16.88 2.68 -13.60
C LEU A 117 15.50 2.79 -12.96
N CYS A 118 15.40 3.35 -11.75
CA CYS A 118 14.13 3.54 -11.07
C CYS A 118 13.22 4.50 -11.84
N TYR A 119 13.72 5.62 -12.35
CA TYR A 119 12.89 6.51 -13.20
C TYR A 119 12.45 5.84 -14.51
N ALA A 120 13.27 4.98 -15.10
CA ALA A 120 12.85 4.19 -16.27
C ALA A 120 11.69 3.23 -15.90
N ILE A 121 11.76 2.60 -14.73
CA ILE A 121 10.66 1.77 -14.20
C ILE A 121 9.41 2.63 -13.96
N VAL A 122 9.53 3.84 -13.39
CA VAL A 122 8.38 4.75 -13.22
C VAL A 122 7.70 5.05 -14.55
N GLU A 123 8.47 5.33 -15.60
CA GLU A 123 7.90 5.59 -16.93
C GLU A 123 7.16 4.38 -17.50
N ASP A 124 7.70 3.16 -17.32
CA ASP A 124 7.04 1.92 -17.72
C ASP A 124 5.72 1.70 -16.94
N LEU A 125 5.71 1.98 -15.64
CA LEU A 125 4.52 1.89 -14.77
C LEU A 125 3.44 2.90 -15.17
N LEU A 126 3.82 4.15 -15.44
CA LEU A 126 2.91 5.20 -15.87
C LEU A 126 2.41 5.00 -17.32
N ALA A 127 3.16 4.26 -18.14
CA ALA A 127 2.74 3.86 -19.48
C ALA A 127 1.78 2.66 -19.49
N SER A 128 1.63 1.95 -18.36
CA SER A 128 0.77 0.78 -18.26
C SER A 128 -0.68 1.11 -18.62
N PRO A 129 -1.34 0.31 -19.48
CA PRO A 129 -2.77 0.42 -19.73
C PRO A 129 -3.63 -0.20 -18.62
N ASP A 130 -3.01 -0.82 -17.61
CA ASP A 130 -3.70 -1.47 -16.50
C ASP A 130 -4.33 -0.42 -15.57
N GLU A 131 -5.66 -0.49 -15.43
CA GLU A 131 -6.48 0.43 -14.63
C GLU A 131 -6.25 0.30 -13.12
N LEU A 132 -5.57 -0.75 -12.65
CA LEU A 132 -5.17 -0.91 -11.25
C LEU A 132 -3.75 -0.39 -11.04
N LEU A 133 -2.83 -0.72 -11.94
CA LEU A 133 -1.41 -0.45 -11.76
C LEU A 133 -1.04 1.02 -11.95
N ARG A 134 -1.49 1.63 -13.06
CA ARG A 134 -1.14 3.03 -13.37
C ARG A 134 -1.63 3.98 -12.27
N PRO A 135 -2.88 3.88 -11.78
CA PRO A 135 -3.32 4.72 -10.68
C PRO A 135 -2.54 4.49 -9.37
N ALA A 136 -2.20 3.24 -9.04
CA ALA A 136 -1.36 2.94 -7.88
C ALA A 136 0.05 3.56 -7.98
N ALA A 137 0.63 3.56 -9.18
CA ALA A 137 1.89 4.24 -9.46
C ALA A 137 1.78 5.76 -9.31
N ILE A 138 0.69 6.37 -9.78
CA ILE A 138 0.43 7.80 -9.57
C ILE A 138 0.34 8.11 -8.08
N ASP A 139 -0.53 7.43 -7.33
CA ASP A 139 -0.74 7.73 -5.92
C ASP A 139 0.52 7.49 -5.06
N GLY A 140 1.23 6.39 -5.31
CA GLY A 140 2.42 6.02 -4.54
C GLY A 140 3.65 6.84 -4.93
N ILE A 141 4.02 6.82 -6.21
CA ILE A 141 5.32 7.33 -6.68
C ILE A 141 5.26 8.84 -6.92
N VAL A 142 4.23 9.35 -7.60
CA VAL A 142 4.13 10.80 -7.93
C VAL A 142 4.03 11.62 -6.64
N SER A 143 3.27 11.14 -5.64
CA SER A 143 3.21 11.80 -4.33
C SER A 143 4.55 11.78 -3.58
N ALA A 144 5.32 10.70 -3.72
CA ALA A 144 6.57 10.53 -2.99
C ALA A 144 7.74 11.34 -3.57
N VAL A 145 7.81 11.50 -4.90
CA VAL A 145 8.95 12.19 -5.54
C VAL A 145 9.01 13.69 -5.23
N LEU A 146 7.94 14.31 -4.71
CA LEU A 146 7.95 15.70 -4.23
C LEU A 146 7.92 15.82 -2.71
N SER A 147 8.10 14.72 -1.98
CA SER A 147 7.99 14.72 -0.52
C SER A 147 9.20 15.33 0.20
N THR A 148 10.33 15.46 -0.48
CA THR A 148 11.59 16.00 0.07
C THR A 148 12.40 16.70 -1.01
N ASP A 149 13.34 17.55 -0.60
CA ASP A 149 14.20 18.29 -1.53
C ASP A 149 15.17 17.36 -2.30
N SER A 150 15.66 16.24 -1.74
CA SER A 150 16.47 15.28 -2.52
C SER A 150 15.67 14.62 -3.63
N TRP A 151 14.48 14.13 -3.32
CA TRP A 151 13.60 13.48 -4.27
C TRP A 151 13.11 14.43 -5.36
N ALA A 152 12.72 15.65 -4.99
CA ALA A 152 12.26 16.64 -5.96
C ALA A 152 13.38 17.01 -6.94
N ARG A 153 14.62 17.17 -6.45
CA ARG A 153 15.79 17.43 -7.31
C ARG A 153 16.13 16.24 -8.21
N SER A 154 16.06 15.02 -7.67
CA SER A 154 16.24 13.81 -8.45
C SER A 154 15.20 13.72 -9.59
N ALA A 155 13.93 14.05 -9.29
CA ALA A 155 12.85 14.02 -10.28
C ALA A 155 13.01 15.10 -11.35
N GLN A 156 13.49 16.30 -10.97
CA GLN A 156 13.84 17.35 -11.93
C GLN A 156 14.95 16.93 -12.90
N GLN A 157 15.89 16.09 -12.46
CA GLN A 157 17.07 15.69 -13.24
C GLN A 157 16.80 14.46 -14.12
N HIS A 158 16.06 13.48 -13.61
CA HIS A 158 15.93 12.16 -14.23
C HIS A 158 14.49 11.78 -14.60
N GLY A 159 13.50 12.55 -14.14
CA GLY A 159 12.10 12.27 -14.41
C GLY A 159 11.81 12.26 -15.92
N GLY A 160 11.16 11.19 -16.37
CA GLY A 160 10.72 11.07 -17.76
C GLY A 160 9.45 11.89 -18.05
N PRO A 161 9.05 11.98 -19.33
CA PRO A 161 7.96 12.85 -19.76
C PRO A 161 6.61 12.52 -19.12
N ARG A 162 6.33 11.24 -18.80
CA ARG A 162 5.05 10.87 -18.17
C ARG A 162 5.02 11.33 -16.72
N LEU A 163 6.07 11.03 -15.95
CA LEU A 163 6.19 11.47 -14.57
C LEU A 163 6.12 13.00 -14.48
N LEU A 164 6.85 13.71 -15.34
CA LEU A 164 6.84 15.17 -15.37
C LEU A 164 5.46 15.76 -15.71
N SER A 165 4.65 15.06 -16.51
CA SER A 165 3.28 15.48 -16.83
C SER A 165 2.32 15.24 -15.66
N GLU A 166 2.40 14.07 -15.02
CA GLU A 166 1.58 13.74 -13.84
C GLU A 166 1.90 14.66 -12.66
N LEU A 167 3.18 15.02 -12.49
CA LEU A 167 3.61 15.97 -11.47
C LEU A 167 3.03 17.36 -11.73
N ASP A 168 3.15 17.89 -12.96
CA ASP A 168 2.57 19.17 -13.33
C ASP A 168 1.06 19.22 -13.08
N GLU A 169 0.33 18.14 -13.39
CA GLU A 169 -1.10 18.04 -13.12
C GLU A 169 -1.38 18.05 -11.61
N SER A 170 -0.65 17.25 -10.84
CA SER A 170 -0.83 17.13 -9.39
C SER A 170 -0.53 18.42 -8.62
N THR A 171 0.45 19.20 -9.08
CA THR A 171 0.86 20.47 -8.46
C THR A 171 0.11 21.68 -9.00
N GLY A 172 -0.80 21.50 -9.97
CA GLY A 172 -1.51 22.58 -10.64
C GLY A 172 -0.62 23.45 -11.55
N GLY A 173 0.51 22.93 -12.00
CA GLY A 173 1.40 23.56 -12.98
C GLY A 173 2.89 23.27 -12.77
N PRO A 174 3.77 23.69 -13.71
CA PRO A 174 5.18 23.30 -13.76
C PRO A 174 6.11 24.07 -12.79
N TRP A 175 5.58 24.77 -11.79
CA TRP A 175 6.37 25.62 -10.89
C TRP A 175 7.43 24.82 -10.12
N TRP A 176 7.10 23.60 -9.73
CA TRP A 176 7.94 22.69 -8.95
C TRP A 176 9.25 22.36 -9.68
N ARG A 177 9.28 22.39 -11.02
CA ARG A 177 10.44 22.05 -11.84
C ARG A 177 11.65 22.98 -11.64
N THR A 178 11.40 24.19 -11.17
CA THR A 178 12.43 25.22 -10.96
C THR A 178 12.62 25.57 -9.48
N GLN A 179 11.76 25.03 -8.61
CA GLN A 179 11.86 25.21 -7.18
C GLN A 179 13.06 24.44 -6.66
N LYS A 180 13.91 25.12 -5.89
CA LYS A 180 15.16 24.54 -5.37
C LYS A 180 14.96 23.84 -4.04
N ASP A 181 14.18 24.46 -3.16
CA ASP A 181 13.98 24.06 -1.78
C ASP A 181 12.50 24.21 -1.40
N GLY A 182 12.10 23.64 -0.26
CA GLY A 182 10.76 23.82 0.30
C GLY A 182 9.77 22.70 -0.04
N PHE A 183 10.27 21.56 -0.50
CA PHE A 183 9.51 20.30 -0.58
C PHE A 183 9.54 19.53 0.74
N GLY A 184 10.62 19.66 1.50
CA GLY A 184 10.76 19.06 2.83
C GLY A 184 12.17 18.54 3.08
N ASP A 185 12.54 18.36 4.35
CA ASP A 185 13.84 17.80 4.72
C ASP A 185 13.92 16.29 4.42
N ASP A 186 15.06 15.82 3.92
CA ASP A 186 15.33 14.39 3.66
C ASP A 186 15.30 13.55 4.95
N TYR A 187 15.66 14.20 6.06
CA TYR A 187 15.64 13.67 7.41
C TYR A 187 14.86 14.64 8.28
N PRO A 188 13.52 14.59 8.26
CA PRO A 188 12.74 15.41 9.18
C PRO A 188 13.21 15.08 10.60
N PRO A 189 13.34 16.09 11.49
CA PRO A 189 13.61 15.83 12.90
C PRO A 189 12.59 14.80 13.41
N PRO A 190 12.96 13.91 14.35
CA PRO A 190 12.07 12.85 14.80
C PRO A 190 10.71 13.45 15.11
N ALA A 191 9.72 13.09 14.28
CA ALA A 191 8.43 13.74 14.31
C ALA A 191 7.88 13.63 15.73
N ALA A 192 7.36 14.73 16.26
CA ALA A 192 6.60 14.67 17.51
C ALA A 192 5.59 13.53 17.36
N ARG A 193 5.62 12.57 18.31
CA ARG A 193 4.86 11.32 18.20
C ARG A 193 3.45 11.61 17.68
N GLN A 194 3.16 11.09 16.48
CA GLN A 194 1.86 11.22 15.85
C GLN A 194 1.00 10.00 16.15
N LEU A 195 -0.31 10.21 16.21
CA LEU A 195 -1.33 9.19 16.34
C LEU A 195 -2.20 9.25 15.09
N HIS A 196 -2.48 8.11 14.48
CA HIS A 196 -3.22 8.07 13.23
C HIS A 196 -4.47 7.21 13.39
N LEU A 197 -5.59 7.67 12.85
CA LEU A 197 -6.85 6.92 12.78
C LEU A 197 -7.39 6.99 11.37
N ALA A 198 -7.98 5.90 10.88
CA ALA A 198 -8.80 5.89 9.67
C ALA A 198 -10.27 5.81 10.08
N ALA A 199 -11.13 6.55 9.38
CA ALA A 199 -12.57 6.50 9.58
C ALA A 199 -13.28 6.26 8.24
N TYR A 200 -14.30 5.40 8.26
CA TYR A 200 -15.03 4.94 7.10
C TYR A 200 -16.53 5.05 7.35
N LEU A 201 -17.22 5.91 6.60
CA LEU A 201 -18.66 5.92 6.53
C LEU A 201 -19.09 4.81 5.54
N TYR A 202 -19.70 3.75 6.06
CA TYR A 202 -20.13 2.59 5.30
C TYR A 202 -21.51 2.15 5.79
N GLN A 203 -22.47 2.07 4.86
CA GLN A 203 -23.88 1.82 5.18
C GLN A 203 -24.37 2.81 6.27
N ASP A 204 -24.97 2.30 7.35
CA ASP A 204 -25.57 3.09 8.43
C ASP A 204 -24.59 3.36 9.59
N GLY A 205 -23.27 3.29 9.36
CA GLY A 205 -22.28 3.44 10.43
C GLY A 205 -20.97 4.07 10.00
N ILE A 206 -20.27 4.64 10.98
CA ILE A 206 -18.89 5.08 10.85
C ILE A 206 -18.01 4.07 11.58
N PHE A 207 -17.13 3.40 10.85
CA PHE A 207 -16.18 2.43 11.36
C PHE A 207 -14.80 3.05 11.42
N LEU A 208 -14.11 2.88 12.55
CA LEU A 208 -12.80 3.47 12.78
C LEU A 208 -11.80 2.41 13.21
N HIS A 209 -10.55 2.61 12.80
CA HIS A 209 -9.43 1.85 13.32
C HIS A 209 -8.21 2.74 13.51
N ALA A 210 -7.30 2.30 14.37
CA ALA A 210 -6.00 2.92 14.50
C ALA A 210 -5.08 2.57 13.34
N ARG A 211 -4.11 3.46 13.15
CA ARG A 211 -3.05 3.30 12.17
C ARG A 211 -1.72 3.47 12.86
N GLN A 212 -0.83 2.52 12.62
CA GLN A 212 0.56 2.62 13.05
C GLN A 212 1.44 2.80 11.83
N GLU A 213 2.18 3.89 11.81
CA GLU A 213 3.25 4.07 10.82
C GLU A 213 4.32 3.01 11.08
N VAL A 214 4.60 2.22 10.06
CA VAL A 214 5.69 1.24 10.05
C VAL A 214 6.92 1.87 9.39
N PRO A 215 8.15 1.32 9.59
CA PRO A 215 9.40 1.96 9.15
C PRO A 215 9.49 2.27 7.64
N ASP A 216 8.67 1.60 6.84
CA ASP A 216 8.51 1.84 5.41
C ASP A 216 7.59 3.04 5.08
N GLY A 217 7.10 3.79 6.07
CA GLY A 217 6.22 4.96 5.86
C GLY A 217 4.75 4.59 5.57
N THR A 218 4.40 3.32 5.74
CA THR A 218 3.04 2.82 5.47
C THR A 218 2.25 2.71 6.77
N TYR A 219 0.93 2.55 6.68
CA TYR A 219 0.07 2.44 7.86
C TYR A 219 -0.51 1.05 8.00
N SER A 220 -0.20 0.38 9.10
CA SER A 220 -0.88 -0.86 9.49
C SER A 220 -2.23 -0.57 10.12
N THR A 221 -3.28 -1.32 9.74
CA THR A 221 -4.56 -1.38 10.45
C THR A 221 -4.35 -2.02 11.82
N THR A 222 -4.63 -1.28 12.89
CA THR A 222 -4.41 -1.70 14.29
C THR A 222 -5.57 -1.31 15.21
N LEU A 223 -5.56 -1.86 16.42
CA LEU A 223 -6.47 -1.50 17.50
C LEU A 223 -6.19 -0.09 18.06
N PRO A 224 -7.19 0.61 18.62
CA PRO A 224 -8.58 0.15 18.81
C PRO A 224 -9.45 0.22 17.54
N PHE A 225 -10.51 -0.58 17.52
CA PHE A 225 -11.61 -0.47 16.55
C PHE A 225 -12.82 0.16 17.22
N ALA A 226 -13.56 0.99 16.48
CA ALA A 226 -14.79 1.59 16.99
C ALA A 226 -15.86 1.69 15.90
N LYS A 227 -17.12 1.71 16.34
CA LYS A 227 -18.28 1.97 15.49
C LYS A 227 -19.10 3.09 16.11
N VAL A 228 -19.43 4.10 15.31
CA VAL A 228 -20.37 5.16 15.66
C VAL A 228 -21.61 5.01 14.78
N ALA A 229 -22.78 4.93 15.41
CA ALA A 229 -24.04 4.69 14.70
C ALA A 229 -24.62 5.93 13.99
N SER A 230 -24.06 7.11 14.27
CA SER A 230 -24.58 8.38 13.77
C SER A 230 -23.43 9.37 13.55
N ILE A 231 -23.61 10.29 12.61
CA ILE A 231 -22.66 11.36 12.30
C ILE A 231 -22.86 12.61 13.18
N ASP A 232 -23.64 12.48 14.26
CA ASP A 232 -23.83 13.55 15.22
C ASP A 232 -22.50 13.95 15.84
N THR A 233 -22.26 15.26 15.86
CA THR A 233 -20.98 15.86 16.20
C THR A 233 -20.44 15.43 17.58
N PRO A 234 -21.25 15.43 18.66
CA PRO A 234 -20.74 15.06 19.99
C PRO A 234 -20.32 13.59 20.08
N SER A 235 -21.13 12.66 19.54
CA SER A 235 -20.82 11.22 19.61
C SER A 235 -19.61 10.88 18.76
N LEU A 236 -19.54 11.39 17.52
CA LEU A 236 -18.41 11.13 16.63
C LEU A 236 -17.11 11.70 17.20
N GLY A 237 -17.10 12.97 17.58
CA GLY A 237 -15.91 13.61 18.12
C GLY A 237 -15.45 13.01 19.45
N GLY A 238 -16.39 12.66 20.33
CA GLY A 238 -16.10 11.98 21.60
C GLY A 238 -15.46 10.60 21.39
N THR A 239 -15.97 9.79 20.46
CA THR A 239 -15.37 8.49 20.13
C THR A 239 -13.95 8.65 19.59
N VAL A 240 -13.73 9.56 18.64
CA VAL A 240 -12.38 9.78 18.07
C VAL A 240 -11.41 10.29 19.13
N ALA A 241 -11.82 11.25 19.96
CA ALA A 241 -10.99 11.75 21.06
C ALA A 241 -10.63 10.64 22.05
N GLY A 242 -11.59 9.75 22.37
CA GLY A 242 -11.37 8.58 23.21
C GLY A 242 -10.34 7.61 22.63
N MET A 243 -10.45 7.28 21.33
CA MET A 243 -9.48 6.43 20.64
C MET A 243 -8.08 7.05 20.59
N LEU A 244 -7.97 8.36 20.34
CA LEU A 244 -6.70 9.09 20.37
C LEU A 244 -6.07 9.07 21.76
N LEU A 245 -6.87 9.22 22.81
CA LEU A 245 -6.41 9.10 24.19
C LEU A 245 -5.90 7.68 24.49
N GLU A 246 -6.63 6.65 24.08
CA GLU A 246 -6.23 5.26 24.23
C GLU A 246 -4.90 4.98 23.52
N LEU A 247 -4.73 5.43 22.26
CA LEU A 247 -3.48 5.27 21.51
C LEU A 247 -2.30 6.00 22.15
N LYS A 248 -2.56 7.18 22.73
CA LYS A 248 -1.55 7.94 23.46
C LYS A 248 -1.02 7.12 24.64
N GLU A 249 -1.92 6.55 25.43
CA GLU A 249 -1.64 5.80 26.67
C GLU A 249 -1.10 4.40 26.41
N THR A 250 -1.65 3.71 25.40
CA THR A 250 -1.34 2.33 25.04
C THR A 250 -0.99 2.29 23.55
N PRO A 251 0.30 2.48 23.18
CA PRO A 251 0.72 2.37 21.79
C PRO A 251 0.45 0.95 21.26
N PRO A 252 -0.05 0.81 20.02
CA PRO A 252 -0.26 -0.50 19.42
C PRO A 252 1.07 -1.28 19.30
N PRO A 253 1.05 -2.61 19.51
CA PRO A 253 2.24 -3.44 19.34
C PRO A 253 2.71 -3.40 17.88
N ALA A 254 4.02 -3.22 17.68
CA ALA A 254 4.65 -2.70 16.47
C ALA A 254 4.58 -3.56 15.18
N ALA A 255 3.70 -4.56 15.05
CA ALA A 255 3.85 -5.54 13.99
C ALA A 255 2.59 -6.25 13.47
N ARG A 256 1.38 -5.95 13.97
CA ARG A 256 0.20 -6.73 13.55
C ARG A 256 -0.72 -5.91 12.65
N HIS A 257 -0.73 -6.25 11.37
CA HIS A 257 -1.72 -5.75 10.42
C HIS A 257 -3.02 -6.54 10.59
N LEU A 258 -4.06 -5.90 11.11
CA LEU A 258 -5.30 -6.52 11.58
C LEU A 258 -6.48 -6.31 10.61
N VAL A 259 -6.26 -6.47 9.31
CA VAL A 259 -7.31 -6.26 8.30
C VAL A 259 -8.46 -7.24 8.48
N ASP A 260 -8.17 -8.54 8.63
CA ASP A 260 -9.22 -9.56 8.77
C ASP A 260 -10.07 -9.35 10.03
N GLU A 261 -9.45 -9.02 11.15
CA GLU A 261 -10.16 -8.72 12.41
C GLU A 261 -11.01 -7.44 12.28
N PHE A 262 -10.52 -6.44 11.54
CA PHE A 262 -11.30 -5.24 11.28
C PHE A 262 -12.48 -5.52 10.35
N LEU A 263 -12.29 -6.34 9.31
CA LEU A 263 -13.36 -6.75 8.39
C LEU A 263 -14.43 -7.58 9.09
N GLU A 264 -14.03 -8.50 9.97
CA GLU A 264 -14.93 -9.24 10.85
C GLU A 264 -15.72 -8.27 11.76
N PHE A 265 -15.05 -7.28 12.35
CA PHE A 265 -15.69 -6.24 13.17
C PHE A 265 -16.71 -5.41 12.37
N VAL A 266 -16.42 -5.09 11.11
CA VAL A 266 -17.35 -4.38 10.21
C VAL A 266 -18.51 -5.30 9.76
N GLY A 267 -18.27 -6.60 9.70
CA GLY A 267 -19.23 -7.59 9.18
C GLY A 267 -19.19 -7.73 7.66
N VAL A 268 -18.02 -7.51 7.04
CA VAL A 268 -17.78 -7.62 5.59
C VAL A 268 -16.66 -8.62 5.33
N ALA A 269 -16.76 -9.41 4.26
CA ALA A 269 -15.77 -10.46 3.98
C ALA A 269 -14.55 -9.98 3.18
N ASP A 270 -14.66 -8.83 2.50
CA ASP A 270 -13.66 -8.38 1.53
C ASP A 270 -13.31 -6.90 1.71
N TRP A 271 -12.01 -6.61 1.84
CA TRP A 271 -11.50 -5.26 2.00
C TRP A 271 -11.79 -4.39 0.80
N LEU A 272 -11.64 -4.91 -0.42
CA LEU A 272 -11.84 -4.11 -1.62
C LEU A 272 -13.30 -3.64 -1.70
N THR A 273 -14.25 -4.53 -1.46
CA THR A 273 -15.68 -4.24 -1.40
C THR A 273 -15.99 -3.18 -0.33
N PHE A 274 -15.47 -3.35 0.89
CA PHE A 274 -15.67 -2.37 1.95
C PHE A 274 -15.04 -1.00 1.62
N TYR A 275 -13.80 -1.02 1.14
CA TYR A 275 -13.02 0.18 0.88
C TYR A 275 -13.59 0.96 -0.31
N THR A 276 -14.01 0.30 -1.38
CA THR A 276 -14.64 0.96 -2.54
C THR A 276 -16.00 1.56 -2.19
N ALA A 277 -16.80 0.87 -1.36
CA ALA A 277 -18.16 1.31 -1.03
C ALA A 277 -18.23 2.33 0.13
N SER A 278 -17.16 2.50 0.90
CA SER A 278 -17.13 3.44 2.03
C SER A 278 -16.70 4.83 1.59
N VAL A 279 -17.10 5.88 2.30
CA VAL A 279 -16.45 7.20 2.23
C VAL A 279 -15.39 7.24 3.34
N SER A 280 -14.16 7.65 3.06
CA SER A 280 -13.06 7.57 4.04
C SER A 280 -12.47 8.93 4.42
N VAL A 281 -12.00 9.05 5.65
CA VAL A 281 -11.33 10.23 6.21
C VAL A 281 -10.06 9.81 6.94
N ASP A 282 -8.99 10.58 6.75
CA ASP A 282 -7.73 10.40 7.49
C ASP A 282 -7.62 11.38 8.65
N ILE A 283 -7.10 10.90 9.78
CA ILE A 283 -6.90 11.69 10.99
C ILE A 283 -5.46 11.49 11.45
N SER A 284 -4.74 12.59 11.68
CA SER A 284 -3.43 12.60 12.36
C SER A 284 -3.48 13.57 13.53
N ALA A 285 -2.94 13.17 14.66
CA ALA A 285 -2.91 13.97 15.88
C ALA A 285 -1.50 13.99 16.48
N THR A 286 -1.06 15.14 16.95
CA THR A 286 0.25 15.32 17.59
C THR A 286 0.09 15.20 19.10
N VAL A 287 0.82 14.27 19.73
CA VAL A 287 0.72 14.04 21.18
C VAL A 287 1.19 15.24 22.00
N ALA A 288 2.23 15.93 21.54
CA ALA A 288 2.87 17.01 22.28
C ALA A 288 2.03 18.30 22.31
N THR A 289 1.39 18.65 21.19
CA THR A 289 0.63 19.90 21.05
C THR A 289 -0.87 19.72 21.22
N PHE A 290 -1.37 18.49 21.18
CA PHE A 290 -2.79 18.16 21.08
C PHE A 290 -3.46 18.66 19.79
N GLU A 291 -2.71 19.14 18.82
CA GLU A 291 -3.28 19.51 17.52
C GLU A 291 -3.66 18.27 16.72
N ALA A 292 -4.71 18.37 15.92
CA ALA A 292 -5.07 17.34 14.95
C ALA A 292 -5.36 17.93 13.58
N GLN A 293 -5.20 17.08 12.58
CA GLN A 293 -5.47 17.35 11.19
C GLN A 293 -6.38 16.25 10.66
N VAL A 294 -7.45 16.66 9.97
CA VAL A 294 -8.43 15.77 9.37
C VAL A 294 -8.42 16.01 7.87
N TRP A 295 -8.19 14.95 7.08
CA TRP A 295 -8.18 15.02 5.63
C TRP A 295 -9.38 14.26 5.06
N PRO A 296 -10.22 14.93 4.25
CA PRO A 296 -11.15 14.21 3.39
C PRO A 296 -10.39 13.32 2.38
N ARG A 297 -11.05 12.28 1.88
CA ARG A 297 -10.52 11.44 0.79
C ARG A 297 -11.49 11.42 -0.39
N VAL A 298 -10.94 11.52 -1.59
CA VAL A 298 -11.65 11.32 -2.85
C VAL A 298 -11.13 10.04 -3.47
N LYS A 299 -12.01 9.07 -3.70
CA LYS A 299 -11.66 7.75 -4.24
C LYS A 299 -12.17 7.59 -5.65
N ASP A 300 -11.29 7.18 -6.55
CA ASP A 300 -11.64 6.89 -7.95
C ASP A 300 -12.21 5.47 -8.11
N LEU A 301 -12.89 5.23 -9.24
CA LEU A 301 -13.46 3.93 -9.66
C LEU A 301 -12.43 2.80 -9.47
N GLY A 302 -12.81 1.77 -8.73
CA GLY A 302 -11.94 0.64 -8.35
C GLY A 302 -11.37 0.76 -6.93
N GLY A 303 -11.48 1.92 -6.27
CA GLY A 303 -11.09 2.12 -4.88
C GLY A 303 -9.62 1.86 -4.58
N SER A 304 -8.79 1.73 -5.62
CA SER A 304 -7.34 1.55 -5.51
C SER A 304 -6.62 2.87 -5.21
N VAL A 305 -7.24 4.00 -5.53
CA VAL A 305 -6.66 5.34 -5.44
C VAL A 305 -7.51 6.27 -4.61
N ALA A 306 -6.87 6.97 -3.69
CA ALA A 306 -7.52 7.85 -2.74
C ALA A 306 -6.69 9.13 -2.58
N ARG A 307 -7.20 10.24 -3.09
CA ARG A 307 -6.56 11.57 -3.06
C ARG A 307 -7.03 12.36 -1.85
N ARG A 308 -6.20 13.26 -1.31
CA ARG A 308 -6.58 14.22 -0.26
C ARG A 308 -6.87 15.57 -0.91
N PRO A 309 -8.12 15.95 -1.18
CA PRO A 309 -8.38 17.24 -1.80
C PRO A 309 -8.08 18.38 -0.81
N GLY A 310 -7.27 19.34 -1.25
CA GLY A 310 -7.02 20.58 -0.53
C GLY A 310 -6.24 20.44 0.78
N ALA A 311 -6.35 21.47 1.62
CA ALA A 311 -5.67 21.54 2.91
C ALA A 311 -6.44 20.76 4.00
N PRO A 312 -5.75 20.18 5.01
CA PRO A 312 -6.41 19.54 6.13
C PRO A 312 -7.27 20.52 6.93
N LEU A 313 -8.35 20.01 7.51
CA LEU A 313 -9.10 20.68 8.57
C LEU A 313 -8.26 20.60 9.85
N LYS A 314 -7.76 21.75 10.32
CA LYS A 314 -6.91 21.85 11.50
C LYS A 314 -7.75 22.05 12.76
N ILE A 315 -7.42 21.28 13.80
CA ILE A 315 -8.05 21.33 15.12
C ILE A 315 -6.94 21.66 16.12
N GLN A 316 -7.16 22.69 16.94
CA GLN A 316 -6.17 23.16 17.92
C GLN A 316 -5.99 22.19 19.09
N ASP A 317 -7.07 21.52 19.48
CA ASP A 317 -7.07 20.54 20.57
C ASP A 317 -8.02 19.39 20.23
N TRP A 318 -7.49 18.21 19.93
CA TRP A 318 -8.33 17.03 19.61
C TRP A 318 -9.12 16.50 20.81
N ARG A 319 -8.88 17.02 22.02
CA ARG A 319 -9.72 16.71 23.20
C ARG A 319 -11.02 17.50 23.21
N ASP A 320 -11.13 18.56 22.41
CA ASP A 320 -12.39 19.23 22.14
C ASP A 320 -13.22 18.37 21.18
N SER A 321 -14.11 17.55 21.77
CA SER A 321 -14.96 16.63 21.03
C SER A 321 -15.87 17.34 20.04
N ASP A 322 -16.33 18.56 20.34
CA ASP A 322 -17.23 19.28 19.44
C ASP A 322 -16.49 19.80 18.21
N ALA A 323 -15.30 20.37 18.41
CA ALA A 323 -14.44 20.81 17.31
C ALA A 323 -13.99 19.64 16.42
N LEU A 324 -13.57 18.53 17.05
CA LEU A 324 -13.15 17.32 16.34
C LEU A 324 -14.31 16.69 15.56
N GLY A 325 -15.49 16.56 16.18
CA GLY A 325 -16.68 16.02 15.53
C GLY A 325 -17.17 16.88 14.37
N LEU A 326 -17.08 18.22 14.48
CA LEU A 326 -17.44 19.15 13.40
C LEU A 326 -16.47 19.00 12.22
N ALA A 327 -15.16 18.92 12.48
CA ALA A 327 -14.16 18.70 11.45
C ALA A 327 -14.39 17.36 10.72
N LEU A 328 -14.65 16.28 11.45
CA LEU A 328 -14.93 14.96 10.86
C LEU A 328 -16.18 14.97 9.99
N ARG A 329 -17.29 15.56 10.47
CA ARG A 329 -18.51 15.69 9.67
C ARG A 329 -18.27 16.48 8.40
N THR A 330 -17.51 17.57 8.49
CA THR A 330 -17.13 18.39 7.33
C THR A 330 -16.28 17.58 6.34
N ALA A 331 -15.29 16.84 6.83
CA ALA A 331 -14.46 15.96 6.00
C ALA A 331 -15.30 14.87 5.31
N PHE A 332 -16.24 14.22 6.01
CA PHE A 332 -17.12 13.24 5.39
C PHE A 332 -18.02 13.85 4.32
N SER A 333 -18.55 15.06 4.53
CA SER A 333 -19.38 15.76 3.54
C SER A 333 -18.64 16.19 2.26
N THR A 334 -17.30 16.26 2.31
CA THR A 334 -16.44 16.65 1.19
C THR A 334 -15.67 15.48 0.60
N SER A 335 -15.68 14.33 1.27
CA SER A 335 -15.10 13.08 0.79
C SER A 335 -16.07 12.41 -0.18
N THR A 336 -15.55 11.81 -1.24
CA THR A 336 -16.38 11.18 -2.28
C THR A 336 -15.83 9.82 -2.66
N VAL A 337 -16.74 8.95 -3.09
CA VAL A 337 -16.43 7.80 -3.92
C VAL A 337 -16.98 8.16 -5.29
N THR A 338 -16.10 8.45 -6.25
CA THR A 338 -16.52 8.66 -7.63
C THR A 338 -16.65 7.30 -8.30
N GLY A 339 -17.91 6.96 -8.62
CA GLY A 339 -18.34 5.84 -9.45
C GLY A 339 -18.71 6.29 -10.84
#